data_AF-A0A3N2KQV8-F1
#
_entry.id   AF-A0A3N2KQV8-F1
#
_cell.length_a   1.000
_cell.length_b   1.000
_cell.length_c   1.000
_cell.angle_alpha   90.00
_cell.angle_beta   90.00
_cell.angle_gamma   90.00
#
_symmetry.space_group_name_H-M   'P 1'
#
loop_
_entity.id
_entity.type
_entity.pdbx_description
1 polymer ?
#
loop_
_entity_poly.entity_id
_entity_poly.type
_entity_poly.pdbx_seq_one_letter_code
_entity_poly.pdbx_strand_id
1 'polypeptide(L)'
;MIQQVEKLKEIINQNSMGHLPLPYRVDLMKKISDICIIQKVLCECCKKVCSCFPKEYDTENPLYSVLSEIDSYLYKNKGTAESISVSVERLYNYVEQSIESCEDMAGCAIIALGYAIRNDAASILKIEDYKGEDDNTFDFESWNADFICSIAYSGSNPFMEIGNVEKRKEYWLWYLDMVLSMCEKSNTPYIMIKPTSKKSQNQIPIPKRTQSWQIENVSNQIQQLVHALIEATDKQMKDWNKIVLSYTFISAFYMNIVCCREEEVQKITLCQSIENLIQNSLFHIHKDMYLQAPKEGAWMQCCITIEKGNSYDISFNYDDITSIPDIFNNPDWLIGAFEDYPRSKEYTPQWLRKIIGRRKLYLT
;
A
#
# COMPACT_ATOMS: atom_id res chain seq x y z
N MET A 1 -28.77 10.74 23.26
CA MET A 1 -28.08 9.69 22.46
C MET A 1 -28.49 8.30 22.91
N ILE A 2 -28.34 7.97 24.20
CA ILE A 2 -28.69 6.66 24.80
C ILE A 2 -30.05 6.11 24.35
N GLN A 3 -31.15 6.85 24.54
CA GLN A 3 -32.50 6.39 24.14
C GLN A 3 -32.64 6.05 22.65
N GLN A 4 -31.94 6.80 21.78
CA GLN A 4 -31.96 6.52 20.35
C GLN A 4 -31.20 5.23 20.05
N VAL A 5 -30.05 5.02 20.69
CA VAL A 5 -29.27 3.80 20.50
C VAL A 5 -30.03 2.57 20.97
N GLU A 6 -30.72 2.63 22.11
CA GLU A 6 -31.58 1.51 22.55
C GLU A 6 -32.68 1.20 21.53
N LYS A 7 -33.32 2.23 20.95
CA LYS A 7 -34.28 2.03 19.85
C LYS A 7 -33.64 1.39 18.61
N LEU A 8 -32.40 1.77 18.25
CA LEU A 8 -31.69 1.16 17.13
C LEU A 8 -31.33 -0.31 17.42
N LYS A 9 -30.99 -0.65 18.67
CA LYS A 9 -30.80 -2.05 19.08
C LYS A 9 -32.08 -2.87 18.92
N GLU A 10 -33.24 -2.33 19.26
CA GLU A 10 -34.52 -3.00 19.02
C GLU A 10 -34.76 -3.25 17.52
N ILE A 11 -34.48 -2.25 16.67
CA ILE A 11 -34.59 -2.37 15.21
C ILE A 11 -33.69 -3.50 14.69
N ILE A 12 -32.43 -3.55 15.13
CA ILE A 12 -31.49 -4.62 14.76
C ILE A 12 -32.01 -5.99 15.19
N ASN A 13 -32.57 -6.09 16.41
CA ASN A 13 -33.12 -7.34 16.93
C ASN A 13 -34.35 -7.84 16.15
N GLN A 14 -35.13 -6.93 15.56
CA GLN A 14 -36.32 -7.25 14.77
C GLN A 14 -36.02 -7.42 13.27
N ASN A 15 -34.86 -6.97 12.80
CA ASN A 15 -34.45 -7.09 11.40
C ASN A 15 -34.06 -8.55 11.08
N SER A 16 -34.73 -9.16 10.11
CA SER A 16 -34.50 -10.56 9.71
C SER A 16 -33.10 -10.82 9.14
N MET A 17 -32.43 -9.79 8.62
CA MET A 17 -31.06 -9.87 8.11
C MET A 17 -30.02 -9.54 9.18
N GLY A 18 -30.43 -9.18 10.41
CA GLY A 18 -29.53 -8.72 11.47
C GLY A 18 -28.74 -7.47 11.10
N HIS A 19 -29.24 -6.68 10.15
CA HIS A 19 -28.59 -5.48 9.61
C HIS A 19 -29.13 -4.21 10.28
N LEU A 20 -28.30 -3.15 10.34
CA LEU A 20 -28.73 -1.80 10.66
C LEU A 20 -28.83 -0.97 9.37
N PRO A 21 -30.06 -0.74 8.85
CA PRO A 21 -30.28 -0.01 7.60
C PRO A 21 -29.59 1.35 7.53
N LEU A 22 -29.12 1.71 6.33
CA LEU A 22 -28.46 2.99 6.04
C LEU A 22 -29.22 4.22 6.58
N PRO A 23 -30.55 4.34 6.49
CA PRO A 23 -31.28 5.49 7.04
C PRO A 23 -31.02 5.74 8.52
N TYR A 24 -30.98 4.67 9.31
CA TYR A 24 -30.72 4.79 10.75
C TYR A 24 -29.28 5.19 11.05
N ARG A 25 -28.33 4.74 10.22
CA ARG A 25 -26.92 5.12 10.34
C ARG A 25 -26.70 6.58 9.95
N VAL A 26 -27.28 7.02 8.84
CA VAL A 26 -27.25 8.42 8.38
C VAL A 26 -27.85 9.35 9.44
N ASP A 27 -29.03 9.02 9.97
CA ASP A 27 -29.68 9.83 11.01
C ASP A 27 -28.84 9.91 12.30
N LEU A 28 -28.20 8.79 12.68
CA LEU A 28 -27.30 8.74 13.83
C LEU A 28 -26.07 9.63 13.60
N MET A 29 -25.39 9.51 12.46
CA MET A 29 -24.21 10.32 12.13
C MET A 29 -24.54 11.81 12.00
N LYS A 30 -25.65 12.16 11.34
CA LYS A 30 -26.11 13.56 11.25
C LYS A 30 -26.38 14.17 12.62
N LYS A 31 -26.91 13.39 13.56
CA LYS A 31 -27.14 13.86 14.93
C LYS A 31 -25.84 14.02 15.73
N ILE A 32 -24.85 13.17 15.48
CA ILE A 32 -23.51 13.35 16.08
C ILE A 32 -22.89 14.65 15.56
N SER A 33 -22.97 14.90 14.24
CA SER A 33 -22.52 16.10 13.52
C SER A 33 -21.03 16.46 13.62
N ASP A 34 -20.33 15.96 14.63
CA ASP A 34 -18.90 16.11 14.81
C ASP A 34 -18.15 15.15 13.87
N ILE A 35 -17.54 15.73 12.84
CA ILE A 35 -16.79 15.01 11.79
C ILE A 35 -15.69 14.14 12.39
N CYS A 36 -14.96 14.64 13.40
CA CYS A 36 -13.88 13.89 14.02
C CYS A 36 -14.41 12.65 14.74
N ILE A 37 -15.53 12.76 15.45
CA ILE A 37 -16.18 11.60 16.10
C ILE A 37 -16.65 10.59 15.06
N ILE A 38 -17.23 11.04 13.95
CA ILE A 38 -17.72 10.16 12.88
C ILE A 38 -16.54 9.40 12.23
N GLN A 39 -15.45 10.10 11.90
CA GLN A 39 -14.24 9.46 11.37
C GLN A 39 -13.62 8.47 12.36
N LYS A 40 -13.65 8.77 13.67
CA LYS A 40 -13.25 7.83 14.73
C LYS A 40 -14.14 6.59 14.77
N VAL A 41 -15.45 6.74 14.68
CA VAL A 41 -16.40 5.62 14.60
C VAL A 41 -16.06 4.70 13.42
N LEU A 42 -15.85 5.27 12.22
CA LEU A 42 -15.46 4.49 11.03
C LEU A 42 -14.10 3.81 11.21
N CYS A 43 -13.15 4.48 11.85
CA CYS A 43 -11.83 3.92 12.17
C CYS A 43 -11.95 2.71 13.12
N GLU A 44 -12.74 2.82 14.18
CA GLU A 44 -12.98 1.71 15.13
C GLU A 44 -13.65 0.50 14.45
N CYS A 45 -14.53 0.73 13.47
CA CYS A 45 -15.09 -0.35 12.65
C CYS A 45 -13.99 -1.13 11.91
N CYS A 46 -13.08 -0.41 11.24
CA CYS A 46 -11.96 -1.03 10.52
C CYS A 46 -11.04 -1.82 11.46
N LYS A 47 -10.75 -1.27 12.65
CA LYS A 47 -9.93 -1.95 13.67
C LYS A 47 -10.56 -3.26 14.14
N LYS A 48 -11.87 -3.27 14.41
CA LYS A 48 -12.60 -4.49 14.83
C LYS A 48 -12.44 -5.59 13.79
N VAL A 49 -12.70 -5.28 12.53
CA VAL A 49 -12.65 -6.27 11.47
C VAL A 49 -11.22 -6.75 11.24
N CYS A 50 -10.23 -5.85 11.17
CA CYS A 50 -8.82 -6.24 11.02
C CYS A 50 -8.36 -7.17 12.15
N SER A 51 -8.84 -6.97 13.38
CA SER A 51 -8.52 -7.85 14.51
C SER A 51 -9.08 -9.27 14.38
N CYS A 52 -10.07 -9.49 13.52
CA CYS A 52 -10.59 -10.82 13.19
C CYS A 52 -9.64 -11.59 12.26
N PHE A 53 -8.73 -10.89 11.58
CA PHE A 53 -7.84 -11.43 10.55
C PHE A 53 -6.36 -11.12 10.87
N PRO A 54 -5.83 -11.59 12.02
CA PRO A 54 -4.53 -11.17 12.53
C PRO A 54 -3.34 -11.69 11.70
N LYS A 55 -3.54 -12.67 10.82
CA LYS A 55 -2.49 -13.18 9.92
C LYS A 55 -2.36 -12.28 8.69
N GLU A 56 -3.47 -11.75 8.22
CA GLU A 56 -3.58 -10.93 7.02
C GLU A 56 -3.25 -9.48 7.37
N TYR A 57 -3.77 -8.96 8.49
CA TYR A 57 -3.62 -7.57 8.94
C TYR A 57 -2.65 -7.45 10.11
N ASP A 58 -1.36 -7.60 9.81
CA ASP A 58 -0.27 -7.36 10.75
C ASP A 58 0.49 -6.05 10.45
N THR A 59 1.53 -5.76 11.24
CA THR A 59 2.32 -4.53 11.12
C THR A 59 3.11 -4.38 9.82
N GLU A 60 3.18 -5.40 8.96
CA GLU A 60 3.84 -5.30 7.66
C GLU A 60 2.85 -5.30 6.49
N ASN A 61 1.54 -5.41 6.77
CA ASN A 61 0.50 -5.23 5.77
C ASN A 61 0.42 -3.74 5.38
N PRO A 62 0.50 -3.37 4.08
CA PRO A 62 0.40 -1.98 3.64
C PRO A 62 -0.90 -1.29 4.05
N LEU A 63 -2.05 -1.97 3.94
CA LEU A 63 -3.35 -1.44 4.37
C LEU A 63 -3.43 -1.28 5.89
N TYR A 64 -2.86 -2.22 6.66
CA TYR A 64 -2.78 -2.06 8.12
C TYR A 64 -1.88 -0.89 8.51
N SER A 65 -0.85 -0.60 7.71
CA SER A 65 0.00 0.59 7.89
C SER A 65 -0.79 1.88 7.65
N VAL A 66 -1.66 1.92 6.62
CA VAL A 66 -2.60 3.04 6.40
C VAL A 66 -3.59 3.18 7.56
N LEU A 67 -4.17 2.07 8.05
CA LEU A 67 -5.04 2.11 9.23
C LEU A 67 -4.31 2.66 10.47
N SER A 68 -3.03 2.30 10.66
CA SER A 68 -2.21 2.83 11.75
C SER A 68 -1.86 4.31 11.59
N GLU A 69 -1.72 4.79 10.35
CA GLU A 69 -1.55 6.21 10.03
C GLU A 69 -2.83 6.99 10.37
N ILE A 70 -4.00 6.50 9.95
CA ILE A 70 -5.31 7.08 10.25
C ILE A 70 -5.59 7.11 11.75
N ASP A 71 -5.30 6.04 12.49
CA ASP A 71 -5.41 6.02 13.96
C ASP A 71 -4.55 7.10 14.62
N SER A 72 -3.30 7.25 14.16
CA SER A 72 -2.38 8.24 14.69
C SER A 72 -2.82 9.66 14.37
N TYR A 73 -3.39 9.87 13.19
CA TYR A 73 -4.00 11.14 12.79
C TYR A 73 -5.18 11.49 13.71
N LEU A 74 -6.13 10.59 13.89
CA LEU A 74 -7.37 10.84 14.63
C LEU A 74 -7.19 10.95 16.15
N TYR A 75 -6.29 10.16 16.74
CA TYR A 75 -6.16 10.07 18.20
C TYR A 75 -4.90 10.74 18.77
N LYS A 76 -3.88 10.98 17.94
CA LYS A 76 -2.58 11.51 18.39
C LYS A 76 -2.20 12.82 17.70
N ASN A 77 -3.04 13.33 16.79
CA ASN A 77 -2.76 14.50 15.95
C ASN A 77 -1.41 14.38 15.21
N LYS A 78 -1.11 13.18 14.68
CA LYS A 78 0.13 12.90 13.94
C LYS A 78 -0.18 12.50 12.49
N GLY A 79 0.50 13.12 11.53
CA GLY A 79 0.27 12.92 10.09
C GLY A 79 -0.70 13.95 9.51
N THR A 80 -1.07 13.81 8.24
CA THR A 80 -2.01 14.71 7.55
C THR A 80 -3.02 13.92 6.72
N ALA A 81 -4.19 14.52 6.45
CA ALA A 81 -5.17 13.92 5.54
C ALA A 81 -4.59 13.72 4.12
N GLU A 82 -3.65 14.57 3.70
CA GLU A 82 -2.96 14.46 2.42
C GLU A 82 -2.05 13.23 2.36
N SER A 83 -1.25 12.97 3.42
CA SER A 83 -0.39 11.78 3.44
C SER A 83 -1.20 10.48 3.45
N ILE A 84 -2.32 10.47 4.19
CA ILE A 84 -3.30 9.38 4.16
C ILE A 84 -3.87 9.22 2.74
N SER A 85 -4.26 10.31 2.09
CA SER A 85 -4.83 10.26 0.73
C SER A 85 -3.84 9.66 -0.27
N VAL A 86 -2.58 10.09 -0.26
CA VAL A 86 -1.52 9.49 -1.11
C VAL A 86 -1.37 8.00 -0.86
N SER A 87 -1.36 7.58 0.41
CA SER A 87 -1.29 6.17 0.78
C SER A 87 -2.50 5.35 0.30
N VAL A 88 -3.70 5.94 0.37
CA VAL A 88 -4.97 5.32 -0.06
C VAL A 88 -5.01 5.17 -1.58
N GLU A 89 -4.74 6.23 -2.34
CA GLU A 89 -4.73 6.19 -3.81
C GLU A 89 -3.71 5.17 -4.34
N ARG A 90 -2.54 5.07 -3.71
CA ARG A 90 -1.51 4.07 -4.05
C ARG A 90 -2.02 2.63 -3.90
N LEU A 91 -2.91 2.38 -2.95
CA LEU A 91 -3.39 1.04 -2.61
C LEU A 91 -4.81 0.75 -3.14
N TYR A 92 -5.46 1.70 -3.80
CA TYR A 92 -6.84 1.56 -4.28
C TYR A 92 -6.99 0.39 -5.27
N ASN A 93 -6.24 0.42 -6.37
CA ASN A 93 -6.27 -0.63 -7.40
C ASN A 93 -5.93 -2.02 -6.84
N TYR A 94 -5.05 -2.06 -5.85
CA TYR A 94 -4.63 -3.29 -5.19
C TYR A 94 -5.78 -3.97 -4.45
N VAL A 95 -6.72 -3.19 -3.91
CA VAL A 95 -7.90 -3.70 -3.18
C VAL A 95 -9.06 -3.98 -4.13
N GLU A 96 -9.30 -3.09 -5.10
CA GLU A 96 -10.41 -3.22 -6.06
C GLU A 96 -10.32 -4.52 -6.89
N GLN A 97 -9.11 -4.88 -7.33
CA GLN A 97 -8.89 -6.05 -8.19
C GLN A 97 -8.82 -7.38 -7.42
N SER A 98 -8.90 -7.35 -6.08
CA SER A 98 -8.67 -8.53 -5.23
C SER A 98 -9.86 -8.91 -4.36
N ILE A 99 -11.08 -8.46 -4.65
CA ILE A 99 -12.25 -8.75 -3.79
C ILE A 99 -12.73 -10.19 -4.04
N GLU A 100 -12.15 -11.16 -3.33
CA GLU A 100 -12.55 -12.57 -3.41
C GLU A 100 -13.01 -13.12 -2.05
N SER A 101 -12.71 -12.43 -0.94
CA SER A 101 -12.99 -12.91 0.40
C SER A 101 -13.42 -11.83 1.41
N CYS A 102 -13.75 -12.28 2.62
CA CYS A 102 -14.15 -11.41 3.73
C CYS A 102 -12.98 -10.58 4.26
N GLU A 103 -11.77 -11.14 4.19
CA GLU A 103 -10.52 -10.45 4.47
C GLU A 103 -10.33 -9.27 3.51
N ASP A 104 -10.58 -9.46 2.21
CA ASP A 104 -10.43 -8.40 1.20
C ASP A 104 -11.40 -7.23 1.44
N MET A 105 -12.62 -7.54 1.90
CA MET A 105 -13.59 -6.52 2.32
C MET A 105 -13.08 -5.65 3.48
N ALA A 106 -12.26 -6.20 4.40
CA ALA A 106 -11.63 -5.38 5.43
C ALA A 106 -10.63 -4.37 4.81
N GLY A 107 -10.00 -4.72 3.68
CA GLY A 107 -9.16 -3.84 2.89
C GLY A 107 -9.97 -2.72 2.23
N CYS A 108 -11.10 -3.05 1.61
CA CYS A 108 -12.04 -2.08 1.04
C CYS A 108 -12.51 -1.08 2.09
N ALA A 109 -12.80 -1.55 3.32
CA ALA A 109 -13.21 -0.68 4.40
C ALA A 109 -12.13 0.34 4.80
N ILE A 110 -10.84 -0.04 4.79
CA ILE A 110 -9.73 0.88 5.06
C ILE A 110 -9.62 1.94 3.97
N ILE A 111 -9.81 1.56 2.71
CA ILE A 111 -9.82 2.50 1.58
C ILE A 111 -11.00 3.48 1.71
N ALA A 112 -12.21 2.98 1.98
CA ALA A 112 -13.40 3.81 2.22
C ALA A 112 -13.21 4.75 3.43
N LEU A 113 -12.56 4.27 4.50
CA LEU A 113 -12.17 5.12 5.64
C LEU A 113 -11.21 6.23 5.22
N GLY A 114 -10.22 5.93 4.39
CA GLY A 114 -9.31 6.91 3.81
C GLY A 114 -10.03 8.05 3.08
N TYR A 115 -11.00 7.71 2.23
CA TYR A 115 -11.85 8.70 1.58
C TYR A 115 -12.74 9.47 2.55
N ALA A 116 -13.24 8.82 3.61
CA ALA A 116 -13.98 9.51 4.67
C ALA A 116 -13.11 10.50 5.47
N ILE A 117 -11.80 10.24 5.62
CA ILE A 117 -10.84 11.22 6.17
C ILE A 117 -10.69 12.41 5.24
N ARG A 118 -10.42 12.15 3.95
CA ARG A 118 -10.18 13.19 2.93
C ARG A 118 -11.38 14.10 2.73
N ASN A 119 -12.59 13.54 2.78
CA ASN A 119 -13.83 14.22 2.40
C ASN A 119 -14.74 14.54 3.61
N ASP A 120 -14.17 14.70 4.81
CA ASP A 120 -14.91 15.10 6.02
C ASP A 120 -16.17 14.25 6.30
N ALA A 121 -16.06 12.93 6.11
CA ALA A 121 -17.14 11.96 6.23
C ALA A 121 -18.39 12.26 5.37
N ALA A 122 -18.22 12.97 4.25
CA ALA A 122 -19.29 13.28 3.30
C ALA A 122 -20.00 12.02 2.79
N SER A 123 -19.30 10.88 2.71
CA SER A 123 -19.85 9.59 2.28
C SER A 123 -21.05 9.10 3.11
N ILE A 124 -21.24 9.60 4.33
CA ILE A 124 -22.43 9.30 5.15
C ILE A 124 -23.24 10.54 5.54
N LEU A 125 -22.62 11.72 5.56
CA LEU A 125 -23.28 12.98 5.91
C LEU A 125 -23.99 13.66 4.74
N LYS A 126 -23.47 13.47 3.51
CA LYS A 126 -23.87 14.17 2.28
C LYS A 126 -23.89 13.19 1.10
N ILE A 127 -24.57 12.06 1.27
CA ILE A 127 -24.76 11.07 0.20
C ILE A 127 -25.50 11.75 -0.96
N GLU A 128 -24.94 11.65 -2.16
CA GLU A 128 -25.52 12.23 -3.38
C GLU A 128 -26.86 11.54 -3.70
N ASP A 129 -27.85 12.34 -4.08
CA ASP A 129 -29.21 11.90 -4.44
C ASP A 129 -29.97 11.03 -3.42
N TYR A 130 -29.49 10.95 -2.17
CA TYR A 130 -30.06 10.12 -1.12
C TYR A 130 -31.43 10.60 -0.63
N LYS A 131 -32.43 9.72 -0.71
CA LYS A 131 -33.84 9.95 -0.31
C LYS A 131 -34.32 8.97 0.77
N GLY A 132 -33.41 8.21 1.38
CA GLY A 132 -33.74 7.25 2.45
C GLY A 132 -33.66 5.79 2.03
N GLU A 133 -32.99 5.51 0.93
CA GLU A 133 -32.72 4.16 0.43
C GLU A 133 -31.76 3.38 1.36
N ASP A 134 -31.68 2.06 1.19
CA ASP A 134 -30.71 1.21 1.91
C ASP A 134 -29.48 0.90 1.03
N ASP A 135 -28.45 0.29 1.60
CA ASP A 135 -27.15 0.07 0.93
C ASP A 135 -27.26 -0.74 -0.38
N ASN A 136 -28.32 -1.54 -0.57
CA ASN A 136 -28.55 -2.34 -1.79
C ASN A 136 -28.85 -1.51 -3.05
N THR A 137 -29.13 -0.22 -2.88
CA THR A 137 -29.42 0.69 -4.00
C THR A 137 -28.18 1.38 -4.56
N PHE A 138 -27.05 1.25 -3.86
CA PHE A 138 -25.79 1.89 -4.20
C PHE A 138 -24.77 0.87 -4.67
N ASP A 139 -23.93 1.28 -5.63
CA ASP A 139 -22.78 0.51 -6.06
C ASP A 139 -21.72 0.42 -4.95
N PHE A 140 -20.83 -0.57 -5.07
CA PHE A 140 -19.89 -0.91 -3.99
C PHE A 140 -18.95 0.26 -3.65
N GLU A 141 -18.63 1.11 -4.60
CA GLU A 141 -17.76 2.29 -4.46
C GLU A 141 -18.39 3.37 -3.58
N SER A 142 -19.72 3.35 -3.46
CA SER A 142 -20.49 4.31 -2.65
C SER A 142 -20.75 3.81 -1.23
N TRP A 143 -20.37 2.56 -0.92
CA TRP A 143 -20.60 1.99 0.41
C TRP A 143 -19.71 2.62 1.48
N ASN A 144 -20.29 2.81 2.65
CA ASN A 144 -19.59 3.36 3.81
C ASN A 144 -18.74 2.30 4.53
N ALA A 145 -17.62 2.73 5.12
CA ALA A 145 -16.68 1.83 5.79
C ALA A 145 -17.32 0.97 6.90
N ASP A 146 -18.31 1.50 7.63
CA ASP A 146 -19.07 0.76 8.64
C ASP A 146 -19.90 -0.38 8.05
N PHE A 147 -20.53 -0.17 6.89
CA PHE A 147 -21.28 -1.19 6.17
C PHE A 147 -20.35 -2.26 5.59
N ILE A 148 -19.26 -1.85 4.91
CA ILE A 148 -18.26 -2.78 4.37
C ILE A 148 -17.66 -3.64 5.50
N CYS A 149 -17.35 -3.04 6.65
CA CYS A 149 -16.89 -3.77 7.83
C CYS A 149 -17.92 -4.81 8.32
N SER A 150 -19.22 -4.50 8.26
CA SER A 150 -20.26 -5.46 8.62
C SER A 150 -20.26 -6.69 7.69
N ILE A 151 -19.96 -6.49 6.41
CA ILE A 151 -19.81 -7.57 5.42
C ILE A 151 -18.60 -8.43 5.77
N ALA A 152 -17.44 -7.80 5.96
CA ALA A 152 -16.21 -8.49 6.33
C ALA A 152 -16.35 -9.31 7.63
N TYR A 153 -17.08 -8.78 8.62
CA TYR A 153 -17.31 -9.45 9.90
C TYR A 153 -18.31 -10.63 9.80
N SER A 154 -19.40 -10.45 9.06
CA SER A 154 -20.50 -11.43 8.97
C SER A 154 -20.34 -12.45 7.85
N GLY A 155 -19.43 -12.19 6.92
CA GLY A 155 -19.08 -13.07 5.81
C GLY A 155 -19.82 -12.80 4.50
N SER A 156 -20.84 -11.94 4.50
CA SER A 156 -21.54 -11.54 3.26
C SER A 156 -22.35 -10.27 3.41
N ASN A 157 -22.70 -9.71 2.26
CA ASN A 157 -23.74 -8.68 2.13
C ASN A 157 -25.10 -9.19 2.66
N PRO A 158 -25.86 -8.41 3.45
CA PRO A 158 -27.20 -8.77 3.93
C PRO A 158 -28.23 -9.11 2.87
N PHE A 159 -28.13 -8.52 1.69
CA PHE A 159 -29.10 -8.68 0.61
C PHE A 159 -28.84 -9.91 -0.27
N MET A 160 -27.83 -10.72 0.06
CA MET A 160 -27.44 -11.91 -0.71
C MET A 160 -27.79 -13.25 -0.03
N GLU A 161 -28.47 -13.26 1.12
CA GLU A 161 -28.91 -14.47 1.87
C GLU A 161 -27.82 -15.52 2.23
N ILE A 162 -26.51 -15.24 2.03
CA ILE A 162 -25.42 -16.21 2.19
C ILE A 162 -24.63 -16.08 3.51
N GLY A 163 -24.73 -14.94 4.19
CA GLY A 163 -23.89 -14.60 5.36
C GLY A 163 -24.46 -14.99 6.71
N ASN A 164 -23.65 -14.83 7.75
CA ASN A 164 -24.06 -15.14 9.12
C ASN A 164 -24.83 -13.97 9.75
N VAL A 165 -26.16 -14.12 9.79
CA VAL A 165 -27.11 -13.13 10.37
C VAL A 165 -26.76 -12.78 11.82
N GLU A 166 -26.46 -13.78 12.67
CA GLU A 166 -26.14 -13.54 14.08
C GLU A 166 -24.83 -12.76 14.25
N LYS A 167 -23.80 -13.04 13.45
CA LYS A 167 -22.57 -12.23 13.44
C LYS A 167 -22.81 -10.81 12.96
N ARG A 168 -23.67 -10.62 11.96
CA ARG A 168 -24.03 -9.27 11.48
C ARG A 168 -24.73 -8.48 12.58
N LYS A 169 -25.65 -9.14 13.28
CA LYS A 169 -26.36 -8.59 14.43
C LYS A 169 -25.38 -8.22 15.55
N GLU A 170 -24.46 -9.13 15.91
CA GLU A 170 -23.40 -8.89 16.88
C GLU A 170 -22.56 -7.65 16.51
N TYR A 171 -22.17 -7.53 15.23
CA TYR A 171 -21.42 -6.38 14.74
C TYR A 171 -22.18 -5.07 14.94
N TRP A 172 -23.46 -5.00 14.55
CA TRP A 172 -24.23 -3.75 14.65
C TRP A 172 -24.60 -3.38 16.08
N LEU A 173 -24.84 -4.36 16.96
CA LEU A 173 -25.02 -4.10 18.39
C LEU A 173 -23.75 -3.53 19.02
N TRP A 174 -22.59 -4.14 18.72
CA TRP A 174 -21.29 -3.62 19.13
C TRP A 174 -21.04 -2.22 18.58
N TYR A 175 -21.38 -1.96 17.31
CA TYR A 175 -21.21 -0.66 16.67
C TYR A 175 -21.94 0.43 17.44
N LEU A 176 -23.18 0.18 17.85
CA LEU A 176 -23.97 1.15 18.60
C LEU A 176 -23.39 1.43 20.00
N ASP A 177 -22.89 0.40 20.70
CA ASP A 177 -22.22 0.58 21.99
C ASP A 177 -20.90 1.37 21.84
N MET A 178 -20.15 1.11 20.77
CA MET A 178 -18.93 1.84 20.43
C MET A 178 -19.23 3.31 20.08
N VAL A 179 -20.27 3.58 19.28
CA VAL A 179 -20.71 4.94 18.95
C VAL A 179 -21.08 5.73 20.21
N LEU A 180 -21.83 5.13 21.15
CA LEU A 180 -22.14 5.76 22.43
C LEU A 180 -20.87 6.15 23.18
N SER A 181 -19.92 5.22 23.31
CA SER A 181 -18.65 5.46 23.99
C SER A 181 -17.83 6.57 23.35
N MET A 182 -17.81 6.66 22.01
CA MET A 182 -17.11 7.75 21.31
C MET A 182 -17.76 9.11 21.53
N CYS A 183 -19.09 9.18 21.59
CA CYS A 183 -19.83 10.43 21.85
C CYS A 183 -19.57 10.99 23.27
N GLU A 184 -19.14 10.17 24.22
CA GLU A 184 -18.80 10.58 25.59
C GLU A 184 -17.41 11.28 25.68
N LYS A 185 -16.81 11.64 24.54
CA LYS A 185 -15.55 12.40 24.39
C LYS A 185 -14.31 11.70 24.96
N SER A 186 -14.18 10.40 24.72
CA SER A 186 -12.91 9.71 24.92
C SER A 186 -11.91 10.05 23.79
N ASN A 187 -10.78 10.67 24.13
CA ASN A 187 -9.62 10.74 23.24
C ASN A 187 -8.82 9.42 23.21
N THR A 188 -9.31 8.39 23.90
CA THR A 188 -8.73 7.05 23.88
C THR A 188 -9.43 6.19 22.83
N PRO A 189 -8.67 5.49 21.97
CA PRO A 189 -9.22 4.51 21.05
C PRO A 189 -10.13 3.49 21.76
N TYR A 190 -11.21 3.07 21.10
CA TYR A 190 -12.06 2.00 21.62
C TYR A 190 -11.35 0.64 21.48
N ILE A 191 -10.68 0.43 20.35
CA ILE A 191 -9.80 -0.70 20.06
C ILE A 191 -8.37 -0.20 19.92
N MET A 192 -7.47 -0.81 20.68
CA MET A 192 -6.03 -0.55 20.58
C MET A 192 -5.44 -1.36 19.42
N ILE A 193 -4.85 -0.67 18.45
CA ILE A 193 -4.04 -1.31 17.42
C ILE A 193 -2.58 -1.34 17.81
N LYS A 194 -1.87 -2.39 17.38
CA LYS A 194 -0.42 -2.46 17.54
C LYS A 194 0.20 -1.38 16.64
N PRO A 195 1.04 -0.48 17.17
CA PRO A 195 1.76 0.48 16.34
C PRO A 195 2.57 -0.27 15.30
N THR A 196 2.50 0.15 14.04
CA THR A 196 3.49 -0.26 13.04
C THR A 196 4.82 0.33 13.46
N SER A 197 5.62 -0.45 14.17
CA SER A 197 7.01 -0.08 14.37
C SER A 197 7.70 -0.13 13.01
N LYS A 198 8.48 0.90 12.66
CA LYS A 198 9.63 0.75 11.74
C LYS A 198 10.64 -0.21 12.39
N LYS A 199 10.26 -1.45 12.62
CA LYS A 199 11.20 -2.50 13.01
C LYS A 199 11.82 -2.96 11.71
N SER A 200 13.15 -2.95 11.69
CA SER A 200 13.95 -3.77 10.78
C SER A 200 13.20 -5.07 10.57
N GLN A 201 12.75 -5.30 9.33
CA GLN A 201 12.06 -6.52 8.92
C GLN A 201 12.75 -7.67 9.64
N ASN A 202 12.00 -8.53 10.33
CA ASN A 202 12.53 -9.84 10.68
C ASN A 202 12.74 -10.53 9.34
N GLN A 203 13.89 -10.24 8.71
CA GLN A 203 14.22 -10.70 7.39
C GLN A 203 14.32 -12.20 7.54
N ILE A 204 13.36 -12.91 6.96
CA ILE A 204 13.61 -14.28 6.53
C ILE A 204 14.94 -14.18 5.78
N PRO A 205 16.02 -14.83 6.26
CA PRO A 205 17.32 -14.65 5.66
C PRO A 205 17.23 -15.03 4.19
N ILE A 206 17.31 -14.02 3.33
CA ILE A 206 17.28 -14.22 1.89
C ILE A 206 18.65 -14.80 1.52
N PRO A 207 18.71 -15.95 0.84
CA PRO A 207 19.99 -16.53 0.47
C PRO A 207 20.80 -15.54 -0.37
N LYS A 208 22.12 -15.58 -0.22
CA LYS A 208 23.01 -14.76 -1.05
C LYS A 208 22.82 -15.16 -2.52
N ARG A 209 22.71 -14.16 -3.38
CA ARG A 209 22.57 -14.33 -4.83
C ARG A 209 23.88 -14.80 -5.45
N THR A 210 23.75 -15.66 -6.44
CA THR A 210 24.86 -16.21 -7.22
C THR A 210 25.06 -15.47 -8.53
N GLN A 211 24.06 -14.69 -8.97
CA GLN A 211 24.17 -13.82 -10.14
C GLN A 211 25.37 -12.86 -10.03
N SER A 212 26.12 -12.72 -11.12
CA SER A 212 27.31 -11.89 -11.18
C SER A 212 27.37 -11.09 -12.47
N TRP A 213 27.77 -9.83 -12.34
CA TRP A 213 28.05 -8.95 -13.47
C TRP A 213 29.43 -9.18 -14.10
N GLN A 214 30.30 -9.95 -13.43
CA GLN A 214 31.69 -10.16 -13.83
C GLN A 214 31.86 -11.22 -14.93
N ILE A 215 30.76 -11.77 -15.45
CA ILE A 215 30.82 -12.64 -16.63
C ILE A 215 31.14 -11.80 -17.87
N GLU A 216 31.86 -12.38 -18.83
CA GLU A 216 32.46 -11.66 -19.96
C GLU A 216 31.47 -10.76 -20.71
N ASN A 217 30.30 -11.29 -21.10
CA ASN A 217 29.30 -10.51 -21.83
C ASN A 217 28.78 -9.31 -21.02
N VAL A 218 28.40 -9.52 -19.76
CA VAL A 218 27.84 -8.47 -18.89
C VAL A 218 28.91 -7.43 -18.54
N SER A 219 30.14 -7.88 -18.24
CA SER A 219 31.26 -6.99 -17.94
C SER A 219 31.61 -6.09 -19.12
N ASN A 220 31.60 -6.61 -20.35
CA ASN A 220 31.84 -5.83 -21.56
C ASN A 220 30.76 -4.75 -21.77
N GLN A 221 29.48 -5.08 -21.55
CA GLN A 221 28.37 -4.11 -21.63
C GLN A 221 28.53 -3.00 -20.58
N ILE A 222 28.91 -3.35 -19.35
CA ILE A 222 29.17 -2.39 -18.27
C ILE A 222 30.33 -1.46 -18.62
N GLN A 223 31.43 -1.99 -19.17
CA GLN A 223 32.57 -1.16 -19.56
C GLN A 223 32.20 -0.14 -20.64
N GLN A 224 31.40 -0.55 -21.64
CA GLN A 224 30.91 0.35 -22.68
C GLN A 224 30.01 1.46 -22.09
N LEU A 225 29.11 1.09 -21.18
CA LEU A 225 28.24 2.03 -20.47
C LEU A 225 29.06 3.04 -19.65
N VAL A 226 30.03 2.56 -18.86
CA VAL A 226 30.91 3.41 -18.03
C VAL A 226 31.70 4.39 -18.90
N HIS A 227 32.24 3.93 -20.03
CA HIS A 227 32.95 4.80 -20.96
C HIS A 227 32.04 5.90 -21.53
N ALA A 228 30.83 5.56 -21.95
CA ALA A 228 29.86 6.52 -22.46
C ALA A 228 29.44 7.56 -21.40
N LEU A 229 29.28 7.15 -20.14
CA LEU A 229 28.97 8.04 -19.02
C LEU A 229 30.10 9.03 -18.73
N ILE A 230 31.35 8.57 -18.72
CA ILE A 230 32.53 9.42 -18.53
C ILE A 230 32.61 10.44 -19.67
N GLU A 231 32.50 10.00 -20.93
CA GLU A 231 32.58 10.90 -22.08
C GLU A 231 31.46 11.94 -22.08
N ALA A 232 30.24 11.56 -21.70
CA ALA A 232 29.10 12.47 -21.59
C ALA A 232 29.27 13.50 -20.46
N THR A 233 29.88 13.06 -19.36
CA THR A 233 30.14 13.90 -18.19
C THR A 233 31.28 14.88 -18.45
N ASP A 234 32.39 14.43 -19.04
CA ASP A 234 33.56 15.25 -19.38
C ASP A 234 33.24 16.41 -20.33
N LYS A 235 32.22 16.24 -21.16
CA LYS A 235 31.69 17.31 -22.04
C LYS A 235 31.01 18.44 -21.27
N GLN A 236 30.50 18.18 -20.07
CA GLN A 236 29.75 19.13 -19.24
C GLN A 236 30.57 19.64 -18.05
N MET A 237 31.36 18.78 -17.44
CA MET A 237 32.19 19.08 -16.28
C MET A 237 33.48 18.28 -16.40
N LYS A 238 34.64 18.94 -16.35
CA LYS A 238 35.96 18.26 -16.45
C LYS A 238 36.58 17.91 -15.10
N ASP A 239 36.15 18.58 -14.03
CA ASP A 239 36.77 18.49 -12.71
C ASP A 239 35.92 17.71 -11.69
N TRP A 240 35.11 16.75 -12.16
CA TRP A 240 34.36 15.86 -11.26
C TRP A 240 35.30 14.91 -10.51
N ASN A 241 34.84 14.45 -9.34
CA ASN A 241 35.53 13.45 -8.51
C ASN A 241 34.86 12.08 -8.63
N LYS A 242 33.53 12.07 -8.70
CA LYS A 242 32.71 10.87 -8.72
C LYS A 242 31.46 11.05 -9.59
N ILE A 243 31.03 9.99 -10.27
CA ILE A 243 29.76 9.90 -10.99
C ILE A 243 28.94 8.78 -10.34
N VAL A 244 27.66 9.02 -10.10
CA VAL A 244 26.72 8.02 -9.59
C VAL A 244 25.56 7.91 -10.56
N LEU A 245 25.40 6.72 -11.13
CA LEU A 245 24.22 6.32 -11.89
C LEU A 245 23.35 5.43 -10.98
N SER A 246 22.09 5.82 -10.82
CA SER A 246 21.06 5.01 -10.18
C SER A 246 19.98 4.67 -11.21
N TYR A 247 19.74 3.38 -11.41
CA TYR A 247 18.77 2.86 -12.36
C TYR A 247 17.82 1.91 -11.64
N THR A 248 16.54 2.26 -11.58
CA THR A 248 15.47 1.43 -11.02
C THR A 248 14.66 0.83 -12.15
N PHE A 249 14.31 -0.46 -12.05
CA PHE A 249 13.48 -1.18 -13.02
C PHE A 249 12.43 -2.04 -12.33
N ILE A 250 11.16 -1.60 -12.38
CA ILE A 250 10.00 -2.25 -11.77
C ILE A 250 8.78 -1.99 -12.67
N SER A 251 8.54 -2.83 -13.68
CA SER A 251 7.57 -2.65 -14.78
C SER A 251 7.75 -1.39 -15.66
N ALA A 252 8.31 -0.33 -15.10
CA ALA A 252 8.84 0.86 -15.74
C ALA A 252 10.26 1.12 -15.20
N PHE A 253 10.99 2.04 -15.84
CA PHE A 253 12.34 2.41 -15.41
C PHE A 253 12.42 3.86 -14.95
N TYR A 254 13.37 4.13 -14.06
CA TYR A 254 13.81 5.48 -13.71
C TYR A 254 15.32 5.51 -13.67
N MET A 255 15.90 6.52 -14.30
CA MET A 255 17.34 6.71 -14.35
C MET A 255 17.69 8.09 -13.79
N ASN A 256 18.66 8.13 -12.88
CA ASN A 256 19.22 9.35 -12.35
C ASN A 256 20.74 9.29 -12.39
N ILE A 257 21.36 10.36 -12.88
CA ILE A 257 22.81 10.47 -12.98
C ILE A 257 23.23 11.78 -12.32
N VAL A 258 24.10 11.67 -11.33
CA VAL A 258 24.67 12.81 -10.63
C VAL A 258 26.19 12.73 -10.68
N CYS A 259 26.84 13.87 -10.85
CA CYS A 259 28.26 14.02 -10.63
C CYS A 259 28.50 14.76 -9.31
N CYS A 260 29.59 14.42 -8.65
CA CYS A 260 30.04 15.07 -7.42
C CYS A 260 31.37 15.76 -7.69
N ARG A 261 31.46 17.04 -7.31
CA ARG A 261 32.69 17.80 -7.25
C ARG A 261 32.88 18.25 -5.81
N GLU A 262 33.87 17.69 -5.13
CA GLU A 262 34.06 17.90 -3.69
C GLU A 262 32.75 17.59 -2.92
N GLU A 263 32.10 18.60 -2.34
CA GLU A 263 30.81 18.47 -1.63
C GLU A 263 29.58 18.83 -2.49
N GLU A 264 29.76 19.39 -3.68
CA GLU A 264 28.66 19.76 -4.56
C GLU A 264 28.17 18.59 -5.41
N VAL A 265 26.86 18.37 -5.40
CA VAL A 265 26.18 17.37 -6.25
C VAL A 265 25.47 18.09 -7.39
N GLN A 266 25.82 17.73 -8.63
CA GLN A 266 25.20 18.29 -9.83
C GLN A 266 24.58 17.19 -10.67
N LYS A 267 23.41 17.47 -11.25
CA LYS A 267 22.72 16.52 -12.13
C LYS A 267 23.31 16.60 -13.54
N ILE A 268 23.62 15.45 -14.13
CA ILE A 268 24.11 15.37 -15.50
C ILE A 268 22.92 15.27 -16.46
N THR A 269 22.93 16.08 -17.51
CA THR A 269 21.93 16.00 -18.59
C THR A 269 22.53 15.24 -19.76
N LEU A 270 21.94 14.11 -20.13
CA LEU A 270 22.40 13.34 -21.28
C LEU A 270 21.69 13.75 -22.56
N CYS A 271 22.37 13.61 -23.70
CA CYS A 271 21.67 13.61 -24.98
C CYS A 271 20.94 12.27 -25.18
N GLN A 272 19.85 12.31 -25.95
CA GLN A 272 18.95 11.17 -26.12
C GLN A 272 19.64 9.89 -26.63
N SER A 273 20.66 10.02 -27.47
CA SER A 273 21.40 8.86 -27.99
C SER A 273 22.19 8.13 -26.89
N ILE A 274 22.82 8.87 -25.98
CA ILE A 274 23.57 8.30 -24.84
C ILE A 274 22.60 7.74 -23.80
N GLU A 275 21.49 8.44 -23.55
CA GLU A 275 20.43 7.97 -22.65
C GLU A 275 19.88 6.60 -23.10
N ASN A 276 19.53 6.48 -24.39
CA ASN A 276 19.06 5.22 -24.98
C ASN A 276 20.12 4.11 -24.91
N LEU A 277 21.40 4.44 -25.14
CA LEU A 277 22.49 3.47 -25.04
C LEU A 277 22.60 2.90 -23.63
N ILE A 278 22.58 3.77 -22.62
CA ILE A 278 22.68 3.36 -21.21
C ILE A 278 21.46 2.54 -20.81
N GLN A 279 20.27 3.00 -21.16
CA GLN A 279 19.02 2.29 -20.86
C GLN A 279 19.01 0.89 -21.47
N ASN A 280 19.32 0.76 -22.77
CA ASN A 280 19.34 -0.53 -23.44
C ASN A 280 20.39 -1.46 -22.83
N SER A 281 21.57 -0.92 -22.50
CA SER A 281 22.64 -1.70 -21.86
C SER A 281 22.18 -2.23 -20.51
N LEU A 282 21.59 -1.40 -19.65
CA LEU A 282 21.10 -1.82 -18.34
C LEU A 282 19.96 -2.82 -18.42
N PHE A 283 19.07 -2.67 -19.41
CA PHE A 283 18.01 -3.65 -19.67
C PHE A 283 18.58 -5.01 -20.12
N HIS A 284 19.62 -5.02 -20.96
CA HIS A 284 20.31 -6.25 -21.34
C HIS A 284 21.04 -6.88 -20.15
N ILE A 285 21.77 -6.10 -19.36
CA ILE A 285 22.41 -6.55 -18.11
C ILE A 285 21.38 -7.15 -17.16
N HIS A 286 20.21 -6.52 -17.00
CA HIS A 286 19.12 -7.01 -16.17
C HIS A 286 18.68 -8.41 -16.59
N LYS A 287 18.41 -8.58 -17.90
CA LYS A 287 18.00 -9.85 -18.48
C LYS A 287 19.10 -10.91 -18.39
N ASP A 288 20.33 -10.56 -18.75
CA ASP A 288 21.46 -11.49 -18.77
C ASP A 288 21.80 -11.98 -17.36
N MET A 289 21.72 -11.11 -16.35
CA MET A 289 21.90 -11.50 -14.94
C MET A 289 20.77 -12.40 -14.44
N TYR A 290 19.51 -12.07 -14.73
CA TYR A 290 18.38 -12.92 -14.37
C TYR A 290 18.52 -14.35 -14.93
N LEU A 291 18.94 -14.47 -16.20
CA LEU A 291 19.12 -15.75 -16.88
C LEU A 291 20.21 -16.64 -16.24
N GLN A 292 21.15 -16.09 -15.47
CA GLN A 292 22.16 -16.88 -14.75
C GLN A 292 21.52 -17.74 -13.65
N ALA A 293 20.53 -17.20 -12.94
CA ALA A 293 19.85 -17.90 -11.85
C ALA A 293 18.39 -17.40 -11.70
N PRO A 294 17.45 -17.84 -12.56
CA PRO A 294 16.08 -17.34 -12.57
C PRO A 294 15.35 -17.47 -11.24
N LYS A 295 15.64 -18.53 -10.46
CA LYS A 295 15.04 -18.77 -9.13
C LYS A 295 15.31 -17.65 -8.12
N GLU A 296 16.37 -16.88 -8.31
CA GLU A 296 16.79 -15.79 -7.42
C GLU A 296 16.06 -14.46 -7.73
N GLY A 297 15.42 -14.36 -8.88
CA GLY A 297 14.79 -13.14 -9.37
C GLY A 297 15.76 -12.12 -9.97
N ALA A 298 15.22 -11.07 -10.55
CA ALA A 298 16.02 -9.97 -11.08
C ALA A 298 16.17 -8.83 -10.04
N TRP A 299 17.19 -7.99 -10.22
CA TRP A 299 17.39 -6.83 -9.36
C TRP A 299 16.38 -5.73 -9.68
N MET A 300 15.93 -5.01 -8.65
CA MET A 300 14.98 -3.91 -8.77
C MET A 300 15.69 -2.56 -9.00
N GLN A 301 16.93 -2.43 -8.53
CA GLN A 301 17.75 -1.24 -8.73
C GLN A 301 19.23 -1.62 -8.88
N CYS A 302 19.90 -0.93 -9.81
CA CYS A 302 21.34 -0.98 -10.05
C CYS A 302 21.94 0.40 -9.75
N CYS A 303 23.01 0.43 -8.98
CA CYS A 303 23.78 1.63 -8.67
C CYS A 303 25.24 1.44 -9.09
N ILE A 304 25.69 2.27 -10.03
CA ILE A 304 27.07 2.30 -10.53
C ILE A 304 27.74 3.57 -10.01
N THR A 305 28.84 3.40 -9.28
CA THR A 305 29.69 4.50 -8.81
C THR A 305 31.00 4.48 -9.58
N ILE A 306 31.34 5.57 -10.26
CA ILE A 306 32.56 5.72 -11.04
C ILE A 306 33.43 6.79 -10.36
N GLU A 307 34.67 6.43 -10.05
CA GLU A 307 35.67 7.35 -9.49
C GLU A 307 36.55 7.93 -10.60
N LYS A 308 37.15 9.10 -10.36
CA LYS A 308 38.02 9.81 -11.33
C LYS A 308 39.17 8.98 -11.92
N GLY A 309 39.58 7.91 -11.26
CA GLY A 309 40.59 6.96 -11.74
C GLY A 309 40.08 5.89 -12.72
N ASN A 310 38.85 6.03 -13.23
CA ASN A 310 38.11 5.05 -14.04
C ASN A 310 37.85 3.70 -13.34
N SER A 311 38.13 3.61 -12.05
CA SER A 311 37.64 2.52 -11.21
C SER A 311 36.15 2.71 -10.95
N TYR A 312 35.38 1.63 -10.99
CA TYR A 312 33.96 1.67 -10.70
C TYR A 312 33.55 0.50 -9.80
N ASP A 313 32.51 0.74 -9.01
CA ASP A 313 31.82 -0.27 -8.20
C ASP A 313 30.35 -0.33 -8.58
N ILE A 314 29.76 -1.51 -8.45
CA ILE A 314 28.38 -1.78 -8.85
C ILE A 314 27.68 -2.54 -7.74
N SER A 315 26.54 -2.00 -7.33
CA SER A 315 25.66 -2.60 -6.34
C SER A 315 24.28 -2.84 -6.94
N PHE A 316 23.68 -3.96 -6.54
CA PHE A 316 22.35 -4.36 -6.99
C PHE A 316 21.46 -4.53 -5.77
N ASN A 317 20.30 -3.88 -5.80
CA ASN A 317 19.25 -4.07 -4.83
C ASN A 317 18.14 -4.95 -5.44
N TYR A 318 17.78 -6.02 -4.74
CA TYR A 318 16.73 -6.96 -5.12
C TYR A 318 15.55 -6.98 -4.13
N ASP A 319 15.72 -6.39 -2.94
CA ASP A 319 14.86 -6.66 -1.78
C ASP A 319 14.51 -5.43 -0.94
N ASP A 320 15.34 -4.40 -0.95
CA ASP A 320 15.17 -3.21 -0.13
C ASP A 320 14.25 -2.21 -0.83
N ILE A 321 12.96 -2.29 -0.54
CA ILE A 321 11.96 -1.36 -1.05
C ILE A 321 12.21 0.10 -0.62
N THR A 322 13.00 0.33 0.45
CA THR A 322 13.23 1.68 0.98
C THR A 322 14.29 2.45 0.20
N SER A 323 15.13 1.77 -0.58
CA SER A 323 16.10 2.43 -1.48
C SER A 323 15.50 2.84 -2.82
N ILE A 324 14.27 2.39 -3.09
CA ILE A 324 13.55 2.60 -4.34
C ILE A 324 12.67 3.85 -4.20
N PRO A 325 12.58 4.73 -5.22
CA PRO A 325 11.67 5.87 -5.19
C PRO A 325 10.21 5.45 -4.99
N ASP A 326 9.48 6.19 -4.15
CA ASP A 326 8.09 5.86 -3.76
C ASP A 326 7.12 5.68 -4.92
N ILE A 327 7.41 6.29 -6.08
CA ILE A 327 6.61 6.11 -7.30
C ILE A 327 6.53 4.64 -7.75
N PHE A 328 7.56 3.84 -7.46
CA PHE A 328 7.58 2.41 -7.79
C PHE A 328 7.02 1.51 -6.69
N ASN A 329 6.60 2.08 -5.55
CA ASN A 329 5.95 1.32 -4.48
C ASN A 329 4.47 1.02 -4.81
N ASN A 330 4.08 1.12 -6.09
CA ASN A 330 2.79 0.72 -6.61
C ASN A 330 2.69 -0.83 -6.67
N PRO A 331 1.70 -1.45 -6.02
CA PRO A 331 1.55 -2.90 -6.01
C PRO A 331 1.43 -3.53 -7.40
N ASP A 332 0.74 -2.90 -8.35
CA ASP A 332 0.57 -3.43 -9.72
C ASP A 332 1.91 -3.53 -10.45
N TRP A 333 2.75 -2.50 -10.31
CA TRP A 333 4.07 -2.49 -10.93
C TRP A 333 5.01 -3.52 -10.29
N LEU A 334 4.92 -3.70 -8.97
CA LEU A 334 5.68 -4.71 -8.24
C LEU A 334 5.25 -6.13 -8.61
N ILE A 335 3.95 -6.33 -8.86
CA ILE A 335 3.38 -7.60 -9.33
C ILE A 335 3.82 -7.86 -10.78
N GLY A 336 3.67 -6.89 -11.68
CA GLY A 336 4.13 -7.01 -13.06
C GLY A 336 5.62 -7.30 -13.16
N ALA A 337 6.45 -6.67 -12.32
CA ALA A 337 7.88 -6.96 -12.26
C ALA A 337 8.18 -8.39 -11.80
N PHE A 338 7.37 -8.92 -10.89
CA PHE A 338 7.46 -10.32 -10.47
C PHE A 338 6.95 -11.28 -11.55
N GLU A 339 5.94 -10.91 -12.34
CA GLU A 339 5.43 -11.71 -13.46
C GLU A 339 6.46 -11.81 -14.60
N ASP A 340 7.12 -10.70 -14.93
CA ASP A 340 8.17 -10.67 -15.96
C ASP A 340 9.43 -11.44 -15.51
N TYR A 341 9.77 -11.35 -14.21
CA TYR A 341 10.98 -11.94 -13.62
C TYR A 341 10.65 -12.70 -12.33
N PRO A 342 9.99 -13.87 -12.43
CA PRO A 342 9.54 -14.61 -11.26
C PRO A 342 10.72 -15.09 -10.43
N ARG A 343 10.50 -15.15 -9.11
CA ARG A 343 11.47 -15.66 -8.15
C ARG A 343 10.84 -16.62 -7.16
N SER A 344 11.65 -17.57 -6.70
CA SER A 344 11.19 -18.57 -5.74
C SER A 344 10.90 -17.96 -4.37
N LYS A 345 10.08 -18.65 -3.58
CA LYS A 345 9.63 -18.17 -2.27
C LYS A 345 10.82 -17.81 -1.38
N GLU A 346 11.85 -18.65 -1.28
CA GLU A 346 13.04 -18.37 -0.44
C GLU A 346 13.79 -17.08 -0.82
N TYR A 347 13.77 -16.67 -2.09
CA TYR A 347 14.40 -15.43 -2.58
C TYR A 347 13.45 -14.23 -2.63
N THR A 348 12.20 -14.41 -2.21
CA THR A 348 11.19 -13.34 -2.18
C THR A 348 11.13 -12.74 -0.78
N PRO A 349 11.35 -11.43 -0.59
CA PRO A 349 11.23 -10.78 0.71
C PRO A 349 9.78 -10.80 1.20
N GLN A 350 9.59 -10.81 2.52
CA GLN A 350 8.27 -10.97 3.13
C GLN A 350 7.25 -9.90 2.71
N TRP A 351 7.71 -8.65 2.55
CA TRP A 351 6.85 -7.57 2.06
C TRP A 351 6.30 -7.86 0.66
N LEU A 352 7.13 -8.38 -0.26
CA LEU A 352 6.69 -8.70 -1.61
C LEU A 352 5.79 -9.94 -1.63
N ARG A 353 6.07 -10.95 -0.78
CA ARG A 353 5.18 -12.11 -0.63
C ARG A 353 3.77 -11.71 -0.19
N LYS A 354 3.64 -10.70 0.66
CA LYS A 354 2.33 -10.18 1.09
C LYS A 354 1.57 -9.49 -0.02
N ILE A 355 2.28 -8.84 -0.94
CA ILE A 355 1.70 -8.21 -2.13
C ILE A 355 1.27 -9.30 -3.13
N ILE A 356 2.17 -10.25 -3.46
CA ILE A 356 1.88 -11.34 -4.41
C ILE A 356 0.79 -12.28 -3.87
N GLY A 357 0.88 -12.67 -2.60
CA GLY A 357 0.02 -13.69 -2.00
C GLY A 357 -1.46 -13.30 -1.88
N ARG A 358 -1.80 -12.01 -2.05
CA ARG A 358 -3.21 -11.58 -2.16
C ARG A 358 -3.80 -11.78 -3.55
N ARG A 359 -2.98 -11.94 -4.58
CA ARG A 359 -3.43 -12.34 -5.92
C ARG A 359 -3.20 -13.83 -6.13
N LYS A 360 -3.82 -14.68 -5.29
CA LYS A 360 -3.62 -16.15 -5.13
C LYS A 360 -3.37 -17.01 -6.41
N LEU A 361 -3.60 -16.49 -7.61
CA LEU A 361 -3.41 -17.16 -8.90
C LEU A 361 -1.94 -17.37 -9.35
N TYR A 362 -0.95 -16.66 -8.79
CA TYR A 362 0.39 -16.58 -9.43
C TYR A 362 1.55 -17.29 -8.72
N LEU A 363 1.28 -18.27 -7.84
CA LEU A 363 2.32 -19.04 -7.14
C LEU A 363 2.21 -20.57 -7.34
N THR A 364 1.66 -21.02 -8.47
CA THR A 364 1.78 -22.42 -8.92
C THR A 364 2.98 -22.63 -9.81
#